data_AF-A0AAE4V4S9-F1
#
_entry.id   AF-A0AAE4V4S9-F1
#
_cell.length_a   1.000
_cell.length_b   1.000
_cell.length_c   1.000
_cell.angle_alpha   90.00
_cell.angle_beta   90.00
_cell.angle_gamma   90.00
#
_symmetry.space_group_name_H-M   'P 1'
#
loop_
_entity.id
_entity.type
_entity.pdbx_description
1 polymer ?
#
loop_
_entity_poly.entity_id
_entity_poly.type
_entity_poly.pdbx_seq_one_letter_code
_entity_poly.pdbx_strand_id
1 'polypeptide(L)'
;MDGRRAPPPGVRVLAGPQAGYAVLDGVRAARNFEPAGLDVNAPTGLWGYSGGAFATAWAAQLQQFHAPELGVDALALGELPADLEATMRNVDGGYRFGLTFGGVTGIDRAYPEKRLGELFSPEGRAAMQASSAACAVELIATHAFRSLRDYTIDPRPFDLPALRDALTVNSPTAVGTSAPIYSITRKRTSWCPSRSTTSSSVNPVPRAQPCR
;
A
#
# COMPACT_ATOMS: atom_id res chain seq x y z
N MET A 1 25.34 12.48 6.80
CA MET A 1 25.00 11.11 7.26
C MET A 1 24.15 11.24 8.51
N ASP A 2 22.83 11.14 8.37
CA ASP A 2 21.89 11.15 9.50
C ASP A 2 21.78 9.72 10.04
N GLY A 3 22.18 9.52 11.30
CA GLY A 3 22.33 8.24 11.99
C GLY A 3 21.02 7.54 12.35
N ARG A 4 20.07 7.46 11.42
CA ARG A 4 18.88 6.61 11.60
C ARG A 4 19.28 5.16 11.40
N ARG A 5 19.48 4.47 12.52
CA ARG A 5 19.60 3.01 12.59
C ARG A 5 18.52 2.40 11.69
N ALA A 6 18.92 1.60 10.70
CA ALA A 6 17.97 0.91 9.83
C ALA A 6 16.97 0.16 10.72
N PRO A 7 15.64 0.35 10.54
CA PRO A 7 14.67 -0.35 11.36
C PRO A 7 14.85 -1.86 11.17
N PRO A 8 14.63 -2.67 12.21
CA PRO A 8 14.90 -4.10 12.18
C PRO A 8 14.21 -4.80 10.98
N PRO A 9 14.83 -5.86 10.43
CA PRO A 9 14.27 -6.60 9.31
C PRO A 9 12.86 -7.08 9.62
N GLY A 10 11.96 -6.94 8.65
CA GLY A 10 10.57 -7.35 8.75
C GLY A 10 9.70 -6.66 7.70
N VAL A 11 8.56 -7.27 7.42
CA VAL A 11 7.68 -6.88 6.31
C VAL A 11 7.03 -5.51 6.59
N ARG A 12 7.16 -4.56 5.67
CA ARG A 12 6.57 -3.20 5.74
C ARG A 12 5.47 -3.03 4.69
N VAL A 13 4.50 -3.94 4.74
CA VAL A 13 3.37 -3.95 3.80
C VAL A 13 2.52 -2.69 4.01
N LEU A 14 2.06 -2.12 2.89
CA LEU A 14 1.26 -0.89 2.83
C LEU A 14 1.92 0.38 3.40
N ALA A 15 3.24 0.39 3.60
CA ALA A 15 4.01 1.61 3.79
C ALA A 15 4.17 2.33 2.43
N GLY A 16 3.26 3.24 2.13
CA GLY A 16 3.06 3.83 0.82
C GLY A 16 4.30 4.45 0.18
N PRO A 17 4.84 5.54 0.75
CA PRO A 17 6.04 6.17 0.22
C PRO A 17 7.23 5.21 0.07
N GLN A 18 7.45 4.34 1.06
CA GLN A 18 8.54 3.35 1.01
C GLN A 18 8.38 2.38 -0.16
N ALA A 19 7.15 1.92 -0.43
CA ALA A 19 6.86 1.06 -1.58
C ALA A 19 7.13 1.78 -2.91
N GLY A 20 6.76 3.05 -3.03
CA GLY A 20 7.02 3.84 -4.24
C GLY A 20 8.51 4.06 -4.50
N TYR A 21 9.29 4.42 -3.47
CA TYR A 21 10.75 4.54 -3.60
C TYR A 21 11.40 3.22 -4.02
N ALA A 22 11.00 2.11 -3.40
CA ALA A 22 11.54 0.79 -3.73
C ALA A 22 11.30 0.40 -5.20
N VAL A 23 10.11 0.70 -5.75
CA VAL A 23 9.81 0.45 -7.16
C VAL A 23 10.68 1.31 -8.07
N LEU A 24 10.78 2.62 -7.82
CA LEU A 24 11.58 3.53 -8.64
C LEU A 24 13.07 3.20 -8.59
N ASP A 25 13.61 2.93 -7.41
CA ASP A 25 15.00 2.55 -7.23
C ASP A 25 15.30 1.17 -7.86
N GLY A 26 14.32 0.27 -7.86
CA GLY A 26 14.40 -0.99 -8.62
C GLY A 26 14.51 -0.76 -10.13
N VAL A 27 13.73 0.17 -10.69
CA VAL A 27 13.84 0.55 -12.12
C VAL A 27 15.21 1.15 -12.41
N ARG A 28 15.73 2.04 -11.56
CA ARG A 28 17.10 2.58 -11.69
C ARG A 28 18.14 1.48 -11.66
N ALA A 29 18.04 0.56 -10.70
CA ALA A 29 18.97 -0.55 -10.56
C ALA A 29 18.98 -1.43 -11.81
N ALA A 30 17.80 -1.73 -12.37
CA ALA A 30 17.69 -2.49 -13.62
C ALA A 30 18.33 -1.76 -14.80
N ARG A 31 18.08 -0.45 -14.97
CA ARG A 31 18.70 0.36 -16.04
C ARG A 31 20.22 0.44 -15.93
N ASN A 32 20.74 0.51 -14.70
CA ASN A 32 22.18 0.59 -14.44
C ASN A 32 22.88 -0.79 -14.40
N PHE A 33 22.12 -1.88 -14.55
CA PHE A 33 22.70 -3.21 -14.56
C PHE A 33 23.14 -3.57 -15.97
N GLU A 34 24.40 -3.27 -16.29
CA GLU A 34 25.02 -3.51 -17.61
C GLU A 34 24.68 -4.89 -18.23
N PRO A 35 24.69 -6.01 -17.49
CA PRO A 35 24.34 -7.31 -18.08
C PRO A 35 22.89 -7.44 -18.57
N ALA A 36 21.97 -6.56 -18.14
CA ALA A 36 20.61 -6.53 -18.69
C ALA A 36 20.55 -5.92 -20.09
N GLY A 37 21.59 -5.18 -20.54
CA GLY A 37 21.65 -4.61 -21.89
C GLY A 37 20.51 -3.66 -22.22
N LEU A 38 19.97 -2.95 -21.23
CA LEU A 38 18.86 -2.01 -21.43
C LEU A 38 19.35 -0.70 -22.02
N ASP A 39 18.67 -0.22 -23.06
CA ASP A 39 18.88 1.14 -23.57
C ASP A 39 18.49 2.16 -22.48
N VAL A 40 19.30 3.20 -22.30
CA VAL A 40 19.05 4.29 -21.35
C VAL A 40 17.72 5.01 -21.63
N ASN A 41 17.27 5.02 -22.89
CA ASN A 41 16.03 5.61 -23.36
C ASN A 41 14.90 4.59 -23.54
N ALA A 42 15.07 3.35 -23.08
CA ALA A 42 14.04 2.33 -23.20
C ALA A 42 12.73 2.79 -22.54
N PRO A 43 11.57 2.69 -23.24
CA PRO A 43 10.28 3.01 -22.66
C PRO A 43 10.03 2.19 -21.40
N THR A 44 9.50 2.82 -20.36
CA THR A 44 9.27 2.19 -19.05
C THR A 44 7.80 2.26 -18.68
N GLY A 45 7.18 1.07 -18.58
CA GLY A 45 5.85 0.91 -18.03
C GLY A 45 5.89 0.35 -16.61
N LEU A 46 4.95 0.77 -15.76
CA LEU A 46 4.76 0.14 -14.44
C LEU A 46 3.40 -0.56 -14.39
N TRP A 47 3.39 -1.78 -13.87
CA TRP A 47 2.17 -2.55 -13.69
C TRP A 47 2.11 -3.20 -12.30
N GLY A 48 0.91 -3.27 -11.74
CA GLY A 48 0.68 -3.97 -10.48
C GLY A 48 -0.78 -4.37 -10.28
N TYR A 49 -0.98 -5.42 -9.48
CA TYR A 49 -2.29 -5.92 -9.05
C TYR A 49 -2.38 -5.98 -7.51
N SER A 50 -3.51 -5.60 -6.92
CA SER A 50 -3.73 -5.60 -5.47
C SER A 50 -2.66 -4.78 -4.73
N GLY A 51 -1.92 -5.36 -3.78
CA GLY A 51 -0.79 -4.69 -3.12
C GLY A 51 0.33 -4.25 -4.10
N GLY A 52 0.47 -4.91 -5.24
CA GLY A 52 1.36 -4.45 -6.31
C GLY A 52 0.83 -3.17 -6.98
N ALA A 53 -0.49 -3.07 -7.21
CA ALA A 53 -1.09 -1.85 -7.76
C ALA A 53 -0.93 -0.67 -6.80
N PHE A 54 -1.02 -0.92 -5.49
CA PHE A 54 -0.70 0.06 -4.45
C PHE A 54 0.74 0.59 -4.58
N ALA A 55 1.72 -0.31 -4.69
CA ALA A 55 3.12 0.09 -4.86
C ALA A 55 3.35 0.85 -6.18
N THR A 56 2.73 0.39 -7.28
CA THR A 56 2.78 1.05 -8.59
C THR A 56 2.17 2.45 -8.54
N ALA A 57 1.04 2.64 -7.87
CA ALA A 57 0.39 3.93 -7.72
C ALA A 57 1.26 4.91 -6.89
N TRP A 58 1.91 4.42 -5.83
CA TRP A 58 2.86 5.22 -5.05
C TRP A 58 4.11 5.59 -5.85
N ALA A 59 4.65 4.67 -6.65
CA ALA A 59 5.77 4.94 -7.54
C ALA A 59 5.42 6.04 -8.56
N ALA A 60 4.25 5.95 -9.18
CA ALA A 60 3.74 6.96 -10.11
C ALA A 60 3.60 8.35 -9.46
N GLN A 61 3.07 8.41 -8.23
CA GLN A 61 2.90 9.66 -7.48
C GLN A 61 4.25 10.31 -7.10
N LEU A 62 5.27 9.49 -6.82
CA LEU A 62 6.58 9.96 -6.38
C LEU A 62 7.58 10.19 -7.52
N GLN A 63 7.30 9.69 -8.72
CA GLN A 63 8.26 9.68 -9.84
C GLN A 63 8.84 11.07 -10.10
N GLN A 64 8.01 12.11 -10.26
CA GLN A 64 8.49 13.45 -10.59
C GLN A 64 9.42 14.07 -9.53
N PHE A 65 9.30 13.65 -8.26
CA PHE A 65 10.07 14.21 -7.15
C PHE A 65 11.27 13.35 -6.77
N HIS A 66 11.13 12.03 -6.80
CA HIS A 66 12.16 11.09 -6.39
C HIS A 66 13.02 10.61 -7.54
N ALA A 67 12.44 10.45 -8.74
CA ALA A 67 13.10 9.92 -9.93
C ALA A 67 12.68 10.63 -11.22
N PRO A 68 12.88 11.96 -11.32
CA PRO A 68 12.49 12.74 -12.48
C PRO A 68 13.17 12.29 -13.78
N GLU A 69 14.35 11.67 -13.69
CA GLU A 69 15.09 11.12 -14.82
C GLU A 69 14.51 9.80 -15.35
N LEU A 70 13.70 9.10 -14.54
CA LEU A 70 12.97 7.92 -14.99
C LEU A 70 11.68 8.36 -15.68
N GLY A 71 11.68 8.41 -17.02
CA GLY A 71 10.43 8.51 -17.78
C GLY A 71 9.53 7.32 -17.48
N VAL A 72 8.26 7.56 -17.14
CA VAL A 72 7.21 6.54 -17.04
C VAL A 72 6.23 6.77 -18.17
N ASP A 73 6.18 5.84 -19.12
CA ASP A 73 5.42 5.97 -20.37
C ASP A 73 4.00 5.38 -20.27
N ALA A 74 3.79 4.45 -19.34
CA ALA A 74 2.49 3.83 -19.13
C ALA A 74 2.35 3.25 -17.73
N LEU A 75 1.12 3.28 -17.23
CA LEU A 75 0.73 2.70 -15.95
C LEU A 75 -0.44 1.76 -16.16
N ALA A 76 -0.39 0.58 -15.55
CA ALA A 76 -1.53 -0.32 -15.51
C ALA A 76 -1.77 -0.85 -14.09
N LEU A 77 -2.96 -0.57 -13.56
CA LEU A 77 -3.31 -0.75 -12.13
C LEU A 77 -4.52 -1.69 -12.01
N GLY A 78 -4.35 -2.81 -11.33
CA GLY A 78 -5.43 -3.77 -11.08
C GLY A 78 -5.83 -3.83 -9.61
N GLU A 79 -7.12 -3.66 -9.30
CA GLU A 79 -7.66 -3.78 -7.93
C GLU A 79 -6.89 -2.91 -6.91
N LEU A 80 -6.58 -1.66 -7.27
CA LEU A 80 -5.86 -0.72 -6.42
C LEU A 80 -6.63 -0.45 -5.11
N PRO A 81 -6.05 -0.73 -3.92
CA PRO A 81 -6.59 -0.23 -2.65
C PRO A 81 -6.19 1.24 -2.49
N ALA A 82 -6.95 2.13 -3.11
CA ALA A 82 -6.65 3.57 -3.15
C ALA A 82 -6.94 4.28 -1.81
N ASP A 83 -7.90 3.76 -1.02
CA ASP A 83 -8.26 4.27 0.30
C ASP A 83 -8.07 3.14 1.31
N LEU A 84 -6.98 3.18 2.07
CA LEU A 84 -6.65 2.13 3.03
C LEU A 84 -7.68 2.04 4.16
N GLU A 85 -8.26 3.15 4.61
CA GLU A 85 -9.27 3.13 5.67
C GLU A 85 -10.53 2.41 5.19
N ALA A 86 -11.06 2.80 4.03
CA ALA A 86 -12.24 2.19 3.45
C ALA A 86 -12.02 0.71 3.13
N THR A 87 -10.87 0.37 2.52
CA THR A 87 -10.50 -1.01 2.22
C THR A 87 -10.40 -1.87 3.48
N MET A 88 -9.69 -1.40 4.51
CA MET A 88 -9.48 -2.17 5.74
C MET A 88 -10.77 -2.35 6.54
N ARG A 89 -11.62 -1.32 6.62
CA ARG A 89 -12.96 -1.42 7.22
C ARG A 89 -13.83 -2.45 6.49
N ASN A 90 -13.75 -2.53 5.17
CA ASN A 90 -14.58 -3.42 4.37
C ASN A 90 -14.22 -4.92 4.51
N VAL A 91 -12.96 -5.24 4.85
CA VAL A 91 -12.53 -6.63 5.11
C VAL A 91 -12.47 -7.00 6.59
N ASP A 92 -12.76 -6.05 7.48
CA ASP A 92 -12.76 -6.28 8.93
C ASP A 92 -13.84 -7.31 9.34
N GLY A 93 -13.47 -8.26 10.21
CA GLY A 93 -14.35 -9.39 10.56
C GLY A 93 -14.47 -10.48 9.47
N GLY A 94 -13.89 -10.27 8.28
CA GLY A 94 -13.92 -11.22 7.18
C GLY A 94 -12.70 -12.15 7.15
N TYR A 95 -12.73 -13.15 6.27
CA TYR A 95 -11.61 -14.09 6.11
C TYR A 95 -10.30 -13.41 5.64
N ARG A 96 -10.38 -12.22 5.03
CA ARG A 96 -9.22 -11.44 4.55
C ARG A 96 -8.64 -10.49 5.61
N PHE A 97 -9.21 -10.45 6.82
CA PHE A 97 -8.79 -9.52 7.87
C PHE A 97 -7.27 -9.57 8.16
N GLY A 98 -6.63 -10.74 8.03
CA GLY A 98 -5.18 -10.86 8.24
C GLY A 98 -4.34 -9.89 7.40
N LEU A 99 -4.84 -9.42 6.26
CA LEU A 99 -4.16 -8.41 5.44
C LEU A 99 -4.30 -7.00 6.00
N THR A 100 -5.43 -6.68 6.65
CA THR A 100 -5.56 -5.47 7.47
C THR A 100 -4.58 -5.50 8.62
N PHE A 101 -4.53 -6.62 9.36
CA PHE A 101 -3.61 -6.79 10.49
C PHE A 101 -2.14 -6.62 10.07
N GLY A 102 -1.74 -7.29 8.98
CA GLY A 102 -0.41 -7.15 8.40
C GLY A 102 -0.11 -5.74 7.87
N GLY A 103 -1.11 -5.07 7.29
CA GLY A 103 -1.00 -3.69 6.82
C GLY A 103 -0.75 -2.69 7.94
N VAL A 104 -1.56 -2.72 9.00
CA VAL A 104 -1.38 -1.83 10.16
C VAL A 104 -0.04 -2.10 10.85
N THR A 105 0.35 -3.37 10.97
CA THR A 105 1.67 -3.76 11.50
C THR A 105 2.81 -3.26 10.62
N GLY A 106 2.66 -3.36 9.30
CA GLY A 106 3.65 -2.88 8.34
C GLY A 106 3.85 -1.37 8.38
N ILE A 107 2.74 -0.62 8.54
CA ILE A 107 2.76 0.84 8.69
C ILE A 107 3.41 1.23 10.03
N ASP A 108 3.06 0.60 11.15
CA ASP A 108 3.69 0.86 12.45
C ASP A 108 5.21 0.66 12.40
N ARG A 109 5.66 -0.41 11.74
CA ARG A 109 7.10 -0.68 11.56
C ARG A 109 7.80 0.33 10.66
N ALA A 110 7.10 0.83 9.65
CA ALA A 110 7.65 1.83 8.73
C ALA A 110 7.72 3.22 9.36
N TYR A 111 6.83 3.52 10.30
CA TYR A 111 6.65 4.82 10.94
C TYR A 111 6.53 4.67 12.47
N PRO A 112 7.57 4.18 13.18
CA PRO A 112 7.52 3.96 14.63
C PRO A 112 7.22 5.23 15.44
N GLU A 113 7.52 6.41 14.87
CA GLU A 113 7.18 7.71 15.45
C GLU A 113 5.67 7.96 15.55
N LYS A 114 4.84 7.24 14.78
CA LYS A 114 3.38 7.29 14.87
C LYS A 114 2.83 6.48 16.04
N ARG A 115 3.65 5.62 16.66
CA ARG A 115 3.32 4.85 17.87
C ARG A 115 1.99 4.07 17.74
N LEU A 116 1.70 3.52 16.55
CA LEU A 116 0.43 2.80 16.33
C LEU A 116 0.35 1.54 17.19
N GLY A 117 1.48 0.92 17.53
CA GLY A 117 1.54 -0.19 18.48
C GLY A 117 0.94 0.12 19.86
N GLU A 118 0.80 1.39 20.25
CA GLU A 118 0.16 1.79 21.51
C GLU A 118 -1.37 1.73 21.46
N LEU A 119 -1.95 1.61 20.26
CA LEU A 119 -3.38 1.37 20.08
C LEU A 119 -3.75 -0.09 20.38
N PHE A 120 -2.76 -0.98 20.39
CA PHE A 120 -2.94 -2.43 20.55
C PHE A 120 -2.89 -2.87 22.02
N SER A 121 -3.73 -3.86 22.36
CA SER A 121 -3.66 -4.52 23.67
C SER A 121 -2.33 -5.28 23.84
N PRO A 122 -1.97 -5.75 25.05
CA PRO A 122 -0.82 -6.65 25.22
C PRO A 122 -0.86 -7.86 24.27
N GLU A 123 -2.03 -8.47 24.10
CA GLU A 123 -2.28 -9.59 23.19
C GLU A 123 -2.13 -9.16 21.72
N GLY A 124 -2.64 -7.98 21.37
CA GLY A 124 -2.47 -7.39 20.04
C GLY A 124 -1.01 -7.17 19.67
N ARG A 125 -0.23 -6.58 20.59
CA ARG A 125 1.21 -6.39 20.38
C ARG A 125 1.97 -7.71 20.30
N ALA A 126 1.60 -8.71 21.10
CA ALA A 126 2.17 -10.05 20.99
C ALA A 126 1.86 -10.68 19.62
N ALA A 127 0.64 -10.51 19.11
CA ALA A 127 0.25 -10.96 17.77
C ALA A 127 1.02 -10.22 16.66
N MET A 128 1.25 -8.91 16.79
CA MET A 128 2.08 -8.15 15.83
C MET A 128 3.51 -8.69 15.76
N GLN A 129 4.09 -9.03 16.92
CA GLN A 129 5.43 -9.62 16.98
C GLN A 129 5.47 -11.04 16.39
N ALA A 130 4.49 -11.87 16.73
CA ALA A 130 4.38 -13.24 16.21
C ALA A 130 4.20 -13.27 14.68
N SER A 131 3.50 -12.28 14.12
CA SER A 131 3.25 -12.17 12.69
C SER A 131 4.31 -11.35 11.93
N SER A 132 5.42 -10.98 12.57
CA SER A 132 6.42 -10.07 11.99
C SER A 132 7.16 -10.61 10.76
N ALA A 133 7.23 -11.93 10.63
CA ALA A 133 7.81 -12.64 9.48
C ALA A 133 6.75 -13.36 8.63
N ALA A 134 5.47 -13.22 8.95
CA ALA A 134 4.40 -13.95 8.29
C ALA A 134 4.14 -13.43 6.87
N CYS A 135 3.98 -14.37 5.94
CA CYS A 135 3.57 -14.08 4.57
C CYS A 135 2.06 -13.79 4.48
N ALA A 136 1.60 -13.25 3.36
CA ALA A 136 0.20 -12.89 3.15
C ALA A 136 -0.78 -14.05 3.40
N VAL A 137 -0.44 -15.27 2.94
CA VAL A 137 -1.28 -16.46 3.14
C VAL A 137 -1.33 -16.88 4.60
N GLU A 138 -0.20 -16.78 5.32
CA GLU A 138 -0.12 -17.11 6.75
C GLU A 138 -0.89 -16.10 7.59
N LEU A 139 -0.78 -14.81 7.28
CA LEU A 139 -1.58 -13.76 7.90
C LEU A 139 -3.08 -14.01 7.73
N ILE A 140 -3.51 -14.36 6.52
CA ILE A 140 -4.91 -14.72 6.25
C ILE A 140 -5.31 -15.94 7.08
N ALA A 141 -4.52 -17.01 7.06
CA ALA A 141 -4.84 -18.25 7.77
C ALA A 141 -4.93 -18.04 9.30
N THR A 142 -3.99 -17.29 9.88
CA THR A 142 -3.91 -17.04 11.32
C THR A 142 -5.00 -16.11 11.83
N HIS A 143 -5.38 -15.09 11.04
CA HIS A 143 -6.26 -14.02 11.49
C HIS A 143 -7.63 -14.00 10.78
N ALA A 144 -7.99 -15.04 10.02
CA ALA A 144 -9.29 -15.10 9.34
C ALA A 144 -10.45 -14.89 10.33
N PHE A 145 -11.44 -14.09 9.91
CA PHE A 145 -12.67 -13.79 10.65
C PHE A 145 -12.48 -13.05 11.99
N ARG A 146 -11.26 -12.58 12.28
CA ARG A 146 -11.00 -11.63 13.37
C ARG A 146 -11.35 -10.21 12.94
N SER A 147 -11.46 -9.32 13.90
CA SER A 147 -11.61 -7.87 13.70
C SER A 147 -10.48 -7.13 14.38
N LEU A 148 -10.18 -5.92 13.90
CA LEU A 148 -9.13 -5.08 14.49
C LEU A 148 -9.42 -4.80 15.98
N ARG A 149 -10.70 -4.70 16.34
CA ARG A 149 -11.14 -4.52 17.73
C ARG A 149 -10.76 -5.67 18.66
N ASP A 150 -10.48 -6.86 18.12
CA ASP A 150 -10.05 -8.03 18.91
C ASP A 150 -8.58 -7.89 19.37
N TYR A 151 -7.84 -6.94 18.80
CA TYR A 151 -6.41 -6.70 19.05
C TYR A 151 -6.11 -5.32 19.64
N THR A 152 -7.10 -4.42 19.69
CA THR A 152 -6.93 -3.02 20.13
C THR A 152 -7.52 -2.76 21.50
N ILE A 153 -7.03 -1.72 22.17
CA ILE A 153 -7.55 -1.28 23.47
C ILE A 153 -8.94 -0.66 23.31
N ASP A 154 -9.11 0.19 22.30
CA ASP A 154 -10.41 0.80 21.96
C ASP A 154 -11.25 -0.17 21.11
N PRO A 155 -12.56 -0.33 21.39
CA PRO A 155 -13.44 -1.21 20.61
C PRO A 155 -13.78 -0.66 19.21
N ARG A 156 -13.44 0.59 18.91
CA ARG A 156 -13.64 1.28 17.61
C ARG A 156 -12.32 1.85 17.09
N PRO A 157 -11.31 1.00 16.80
CA PRO A 157 -9.96 1.46 16.47
C PRO A 157 -9.89 2.33 15.22
N PHE A 158 -10.76 2.10 14.24
CA PHE A 158 -10.82 2.91 13.02
C PHE A 158 -11.33 4.34 13.25
N ASP A 159 -11.94 4.64 14.40
CA ASP A 159 -12.39 6.00 14.73
C ASP A 159 -11.26 6.82 15.39
N LEU A 160 -10.12 6.19 15.73
CA LEU A 160 -8.98 6.83 16.37
C LEU A 160 -8.19 7.69 15.38
N PRO A 161 -7.96 8.99 15.68
CA PRO A 161 -7.25 9.90 14.77
C PRO A 161 -5.88 9.38 14.32
N ALA A 162 -5.10 8.81 15.25
CA ALA A 162 -3.76 8.30 14.94
C ALA A 162 -3.76 7.21 13.86
N LEU A 163 -4.74 6.29 13.89
CA LEU A 163 -4.87 5.24 12.87
C LEU A 163 -5.34 5.85 11.55
N ARG A 164 -6.37 6.71 11.57
CA ARG A 164 -6.90 7.36 10.37
C ARG A 164 -5.85 8.19 9.63
N ASP A 165 -5.07 8.96 10.38
CA ASP A 165 -3.97 9.76 9.83
C ASP A 165 -2.91 8.86 9.17
N ALA A 166 -2.52 7.77 9.84
CA ALA A 166 -1.55 6.84 9.29
C ALA A 166 -2.04 6.15 8.00
N LEU A 167 -3.31 5.73 7.97
CA LEU A 167 -3.92 5.12 6.78
C LEU A 167 -4.06 6.14 5.64
N THR A 168 -4.43 7.38 5.96
CA THR A 168 -4.57 8.47 4.98
C THR A 168 -3.23 8.82 4.35
N VAL A 169 -2.18 9.00 5.15
CA VAL A 169 -0.82 9.32 4.66
C VAL A 169 -0.25 8.19 3.79
N ASN A 170 -0.66 6.94 4.04
CA ASN A 170 -0.22 5.79 3.26
C ASN A 170 -1.16 5.43 2.09
N SER A 171 -2.27 6.15 1.91
CA SER A 171 -3.17 5.95 0.78
C SER A 171 -2.67 6.73 -0.46
N PRO A 172 -2.49 6.08 -1.62
CA PRO A 172 -2.05 6.77 -2.83
C PRO A 172 -3.17 7.67 -3.37
N THR A 173 -2.81 8.91 -3.71
CA THR A 173 -3.73 9.91 -4.26
C THR A 173 -3.70 9.97 -5.79
N ALA A 174 -2.69 9.32 -6.40
CA ALA A 174 -2.42 9.30 -7.83
C ALA A 174 -2.21 10.69 -8.48
N VAL A 175 -1.88 11.70 -7.67
CA VAL A 175 -1.53 13.05 -8.14
C VAL A 175 -0.13 13.03 -8.75
N GLY A 176 0.07 13.74 -9.88
CA GLY A 176 1.40 14.11 -10.38
C GLY A 176 2.01 13.25 -11.48
N THR A 177 1.31 12.24 -12.04
CA THR A 177 1.82 11.51 -13.22
C THR A 177 1.25 12.07 -14.53
N SER A 178 2.10 12.20 -15.54
CA SER A 178 1.72 12.55 -16.92
C SER A 178 1.48 11.32 -17.82
N ALA A 179 1.78 10.12 -17.30
CA ALA A 179 1.66 8.88 -18.06
C ALA A 179 0.18 8.47 -18.24
N PRO A 180 -0.20 7.89 -19.39
CA PRO A 180 -1.51 7.25 -19.56
C PRO A 180 -1.70 6.09 -18.56
N ILE A 181 -2.91 5.96 -18.01
CA ILE A 181 -3.25 4.99 -16.96
C ILE A 181 -4.38 4.08 -17.42
N TYR A 182 -4.12 2.77 -17.38
CA TYR A 182 -5.13 1.73 -17.55
C TYR A 182 -5.51 1.15 -16.18
N SER A 183 -6.75 1.39 -15.73
CA SER A 183 -7.23 0.89 -14.43
C SER A 183 -8.29 -0.18 -14.59
N ILE A 184 -8.09 -1.32 -13.93
CA ILE A 184 -9.05 -2.45 -13.92
C ILE A 184 -9.48 -2.79 -12.49
N THR A 185 -10.79 -2.84 -12.26
CA THR A 185 -11.38 -3.19 -10.97
C THR A 185 -12.63 -4.04 -11.21
N ARG A 186 -12.85 -5.08 -10.39
CA ARG A 186 -14.08 -5.88 -10.47
C ARG A 186 -15.26 -5.08 -9.92
N LYS A 187 -16.46 -5.32 -10.46
CA LYS A 187 -17.69 -4.63 -10.02
C LYS A 187 -18.16 -4.97 -8.60
N ARG A 188 -17.62 -6.04 -7.98
CA ARG A 188 -17.93 -6.51 -6.61
C ARG A 188 -16.70 -7.17 -6.02
N THR A 189 -15.81 -6.38 -5.46
CA THR A 189 -14.59 -6.85 -4.79
C THR A 189 -14.68 -6.43 -3.33
N SER A 190 -14.33 -7.34 -2.42
CA SER A 190 -14.28 -7.01 -1.01
C SER A 190 -13.12 -6.06 -0.65
N TRP A 191 -12.34 -5.57 -1.63
CA TRP A 191 -11.25 -4.63 -1.40
C TRP A 191 -11.64 -3.19 -1.73
N CYS A 192 -12.50 -3.01 -2.74
CA CYS A 192 -13.02 -1.71 -3.14
C CYS A 192 -14.55 -1.76 -3.14
N PRO A 193 -15.22 -1.16 -2.14
CA PRO A 193 -16.68 -1.17 -2.06
C PRO A 193 -17.36 -0.24 -3.07
N SER A 194 -16.61 0.51 -3.90
CA SER A 194 -17.20 1.38 -4.91
C SER A 194 -17.85 0.59 -6.07
N ARG A 195 -19.03 1.05 -6.51
CA ARG A 195 -19.53 0.76 -7.86
C ARG A 195 -18.88 1.76 -8.82
N SER A 196 -17.92 1.37 -9.63
CA SER A 196 -17.77 1.98 -10.96
C SER A 196 -16.85 1.24 -11.92
N THR A 197 -17.06 1.64 -13.17
CA THR A 197 -16.73 1.15 -14.50
C THR A 197 -15.25 0.97 -14.82
N THR A 198 -14.98 0.07 -15.76
CA THR A 198 -13.80 0.10 -16.64
C THR A 198 -13.57 1.54 -17.09
N SER A 199 -12.46 2.13 -16.67
CA SER A 199 -12.09 3.51 -17.00
C SER A 199 -10.78 3.47 -17.75
N SER A 200 -10.85 3.48 -19.08
CA SER A 200 -9.75 3.88 -19.94
C SER A 200 -9.81 5.40 -20.06
N SER A 201 -9.15 6.13 -19.15
CA SER A 201 -9.04 7.59 -19.21
C SER A 201 -7.61 8.00 -19.55
N VAL A 202 -7.45 8.74 -20.64
CA VAL A 202 -6.27 9.59 -20.88
C VAL A 202 -6.46 10.82 -20.00
N ASN A 203 -6.02 10.72 -18.75
CA ASN A 203 -6.15 11.71 -17.67
C ASN A 203 -7.59 12.04 -17.21
N PRO A 204 -7.89 12.06 -15.89
CA PRO A 204 -7.08 11.65 -14.73
C PRO A 204 -7.39 10.20 -14.30
N VAL A 205 -6.60 9.69 -13.35
CA VAL A 205 -7.01 8.53 -12.52
C VAL A 205 -8.41 8.78 -12.00
N PRO A 206 -9.30 7.78 -11.97
CA PRO A 206 -10.60 7.95 -11.35
C PRO A 206 -10.40 8.56 -9.97
N ARG A 207 -10.94 9.77 -9.75
CA ARG A 207 -11.01 10.34 -8.40
C ARG A 207 -11.55 9.23 -7.51
N ALA A 208 -10.94 9.03 -6.34
CA ALA A 208 -11.56 8.25 -5.29
C ALA A 208 -12.97 8.81 -5.10
N GLN A 209 -13.98 8.13 -5.67
CA GLN A 209 -15.35 8.51 -5.44
C GLN A 209 -15.61 8.12 -3.99
N PRO A 210 -15.98 9.08 -3.11
CA PRO A 210 -16.35 8.73 -1.76
C PRO A 210 -17.48 7.70 -1.85
N CYS A 211 -17.27 6.58 -1.16
CA CYS A 211 -18.30 5.57 -1.00
C CYS A 211 -19.45 6.23 -0.22
N ARG A 212 -20.53 6.59 -0.92
CA ARG A 212 -21.81 6.93 -0.30
C ARG A 212 -22.57 5.66 0.00
#